data_AF-A0A7C6X2D5-F1
#
_entry.id   AF-A0A7C6X2D5-F1
#
_cell.length_a   1.000
_cell.length_b   1.000
_cell.length_c   1.000
_cell.angle_alpha   90.00
_cell.angle_beta   90.00
_cell.angle_gamma   90.00
#
_symmetry.space_group_name_H-M   'P 1'
#
loop_
_entity.id
_entity.type
_entity.pdbx_description
1 polymer ?
#
loop_
_entity_poly.entity_id
_entity_poly.type
_entity_poly.pdbx_seq_one_letter_code
_entity_poly.pdbx_strand_id
1 'polypeptide(L)'
;MEDFRMLVSLASRIIHDCQVTLNRTLMDLGLGSAEANVLMFLYSGGDGVRQDDIVAATEVSKPAISRTVASLEAKGYVVREQALSDKRSRIVRLTEKAKAIQAVVEQHYSDLVSAAARDIPADRIHEFMAMFSQVARNVARYREDVLGVRCSRTILDNGDIRSTTPRPERSQRTRNGQLDNKRNNREGKSR
;
A
#
# COMPACT_ATOMS: atom_id res chain seq x y z
N MET A 1 11.74 -21.43 -24.37
CA MET A 1 11.05 -21.76 -23.09
C MET A 1 12.02 -21.87 -21.92
N GLU A 2 13.27 -22.30 -22.14
CA GLU A 2 14.32 -22.32 -21.10
C GLU A 2 14.65 -20.91 -20.57
N ASP A 3 14.68 -19.91 -21.46
CA ASP A 3 14.84 -18.49 -21.11
C ASP A 3 13.77 -17.97 -20.14
N PHE A 4 12.57 -18.54 -20.17
CA PHE A 4 11.48 -18.15 -19.28
C PHE A 4 11.65 -18.71 -17.87
N ARG A 5 12.28 -19.88 -17.72
CA ARG A 5 12.68 -20.39 -16.39
C ARG A 5 13.78 -19.52 -15.80
N MET A 6 14.68 -19.00 -16.63
CA MET A 6 15.71 -18.06 -16.23
C MET A 6 15.11 -16.72 -15.75
N LEU A 7 14.04 -16.25 -16.38
CA LEU A 7 13.34 -15.03 -15.94
C LEU A 7 12.85 -15.15 -14.48
N VAL A 8 12.24 -16.28 -14.11
CA VAL A 8 11.75 -16.49 -12.73
C VAL A 8 12.90 -16.53 -11.72
N SER A 9 14.02 -17.17 -12.07
CA SER A 9 15.18 -17.25 -11.17
C SER A 9 15.88 -15.89 -11.03
N LEU A 10 15.98 -15.11 -12.11
CA LEU A 10 16.50 -13.74 -12.07
C LEU A 10 15.62 -12.84 -11.22
N ALA A 11 14.30 -12.86 -11.40
CA ALA A 11 13.37 -12.08 -10.59
C ALA A 11 13.48 -12.45 -9.10
N SER A 12 13.55 -13.74 -8.78
CA SER A 12 13.71 -14.22 -7.40
C SER A 12 15.03 -13.75 -6.77
N ARG A 13 16.14 -13.80 -7.53
CA ARG A 13 17.45 -13.32 -7.08
C ARG A 13 17.44 -11.81 -6.84
N ILE A 14 16.89 -11.03 -7.77
CA ILE A 14 16.76 -9.57 -7.62
C ILE A 14 15.96 -9.24 -6.35
N ILE A 15 14.81 -9.88 -6.13
CA ILE A 15 13.99 -9.66 -4.92
C ILE A 15 14.81 -9.98 -3.66
N HIS A 16 15.53 -11.10 -3.65
CA HIS A 16 16.36 -11.50 -2.53
C HIS A 16 17.49 -10.49 -2.25
N ASP A 17 18.25 -10.10 -3.27
CA ASP A 17 19.39 -9.19 -3.13
C ASP A 17 18.92 -7.80 -2.66
N CYS A 18 17.76 -7.33 -3.16
CA CYS A 18 17.10 -6.12 -2.68
C CYS A 18 16.72 -6.23 -1.19
N GLN A 19 16.13 -7.34 -0.76
CA GLN A 19 15.77 -7.56 0.65
C GLN A 19 16.99 -7.59 1.56
N VAL A 20 18.05 -8.31 1.18
CA VAL A 20 19.30 -8.39 1.93
C VAL A 20 19.95 -7.01 2.05
N THR A 21 19.97 -6.26 0.95
CA THR A 21 20.53 -4.90 0.92
C THR A 21 19.76 -3.97 1.85
N LEU A 22 18.42 -3.93 1.74
CA LEU A 22 17.59 -3.09 2.62
C LEU A 22 17.69 -3.48 4.09
N ASN A 23 17.72 -4.78 4.40
CA ASN A 23 17.93 -5.26 5.77
C ASN A 23 19.26 -4.74 6.34
N ARG A 24 20.30 -4.66 5.51
CA ARG A 24 21.62 -4.19 5.91
C ARG A 24 21.66 -2.68 6.08
N THR A 25 21.12 -1.92 5.12
CA THR A 25 21.19 -0.45 5.13
C THR A 25 20.27 0.19 6.17
N LEU A 26 19.15 -0.48 6.52
CA LEU A 26 18.20 0.02 7.50
C LEU A 26 18.41 -0.56 8.91
N MET A 27 19.49 -1.34 9.11
CA MET A 27 19.81 -1.96 10.39
C MET A 27 20.00 -0.93 11.50
N ASP A 28 20.60 0.22 11.20
CA ASP A 28 20.84 1.30 12.17
C ASP A 28 19.54 1.96 12.65
N LEU A 29 18.48 1.90 11.84
CA LEU A 29 17.13 2.33 12.21
C LEU A 29 16.36 1.24 12.97
N GLY A 30 16.97 0.06 13.15
CA GLY A 30 16.34 -1.12 13.73
C GLY A 30 15.20 -1.67 12.86
N LEU A 31 15.25 -1.46 11.54
CA LEU A 31 14.19 -1.86 10.61
C LEU A 31 14.62 -3.02 9.72
N GLY A 32 13.74 -3.99 9.55
CA GLY A 32 13.84 -4.99 8.48
C GLY A 32 13.11 -4.54 7.21
N SER A 33 13.44 -5.15 6.06
CA SER A 33 12.85 -4.86 4.75
C SER A 33 11.31 -4.98 4.72
N ALA A 34 10.73 -5.96 5.42
CA ALA A 34 9.27 -6.09 5.53
C ALA A 34 8.63 -4.89 6.26
N GLU A 35 9.27 -4.41 7.32
CA GLU A 35 8.82 -3.25 8.09
C GLU A 35 8.98 -1.96 7.28
N ALA A 36 10.11 -1.82 6.60
CA ALA A 36 10.39 -0.72 5.70
C ALA A 36 9.38 -0.64 4.55
N ASN A 37 9.00 -1.79 3.97
CA ASN A 37 7.96 -1.85 2.93
C ASN A 37 6.60 -1.35 3.43
N VAL A 38 6.22 -1.71 4.66
CA VAL A 38 4.98 -1.21 5.27
C VAL A 38 5.05 0.30 5.53
N LEU A 39 6.19 0.82 5.98
CA LEU A 39 6.40 2.26 6.15
C LEU A 39 6.32 3.01 4.82
N MET A 40 6.99 2.52 3.77
CA MET A 40 6.91 3.08 2.41
C MET A 40 5.47 3.12 1.87
N PHE A 41 4.71 2.07 2.13
CA PHE A 41 3.29 2.04 1.78
C PHE A 41 2.50 3.12 2.52
N LEU A 42 2.74 3.29 3.83
CA LEU A 42 2.07 4.32 4.63
C LEU A 42 2.48 5.75 4.24
N TYR A 43 3.75 5.98 3.91
CA TYR A 43 4.24 7.28 3.43
C TYR A 43 3.56 7.70 2.12
N SER A 44 3.24 6.73 1.26
CA SER A 44 2.65 7.00 -0.06
C SER A 44 1.11 6.97 -0.06
N GLY A 45 0.50 6.10 0.75
CA GLY A 45 -0.96 5.89 0.82
C GLY A 45 -1.69 6.87 1.75
N GLY A 46 -0.96 7.74 2.44
CA GLY A 46 -1.50 8.68 3.43
C GLY A 46 -1.56 8.07 4.84
N ASP A 47 -1.52 8.93 5.87
CA ASP A 47 -1.59 8.50 7.27
C ASP A 47 -3.00 7.95 7.61
N GLY A 48 -3.05 6.83 8.34
CA GLY A 48 -4.30 6.23 8.79
C GLY A 48 -4.91 5.24 7.79
N VAL A 49 -4.13 4.26 7.34
CA VAL A 49 -4.61 3.21 6.42
C VAL A 49 -5.17 2.01 7.18
N ARG A 50 -6.22 1.37 6.65
CA ARG A 50 -6.72 0.12 7.26
C ARG A 50 -5.72 -1.00 7.00
N GLN A 51 -5.49 -1.83 8.01
CA GLN A 51 -4.57 -2.96 7.87
C GLN A 51 -4.97 -3.92 6.73
N ASP A 52 -6.27 -4.08 6.47
CA ASP A 52 -6.77 -4.89 5.34
C ASP A 52 -6.42 -4.27 3.98
N ASP A 53 -6.30 -2.95 3.89
CA ASP A 53 -5.89 -2.27 2.66
C ASP A 53 -4.38 -2.47 2.41
N ILE A 54 -3.56 -2.54 3.46
CA ILE A 54 -2.14 -2.95 3.37
C ILE A 54 -2.04 -4.38 2.83
N VAL A 55 -2.89 -5.30 3.32
CA VAL A 55 -2.94 -6.68 2.83
C VAL A 55 -3.45 -6.75 1.38
N ALA A 56 -4.40 -5.91 0.99
CA ALA A 56 -4.89 -5.89 -0.39
C ALA A 56 -3.87 -5.28 -1.37
N ALA A 57 -3.06 -4.33 -0.90
CA ALA A 57 -2.03 -3.67 -1.67
C ALA A 57 -0.68 -4.43 -1.69
N THR A 58 -0.56 -5.51 -0.92
CA THR A 58 0.66 -6.32 -0.87
C THR A 58 0.30 -7.77 -1.18
N GLU A 59 1.13 -8.49 -1.94
CA GLU A 59 0.93 -9.93 -2.15
C GLU A 59 1.34 -10.77 -0.91
N VAL A 60 1.34 -10.15 0.27
CA VAL A 60 1.81 -10.72 1.53
C VAL A 60 0.61 -11.20 2.34
N SER A 61 0.75 -12.36 2.98
CA SER A 61 -0.34 -12.94 3.76
C SER A 61 -0.75 -12.04 4.94
N LYS A 62 -2.05 -12.03 5.26
CA LYS A 62 -2.62 -11.28 6.39
C LYS A 62 -1.88 -11.54 7.72
N PRO A 63 -1.50 -12.78 8.08
CA PRO A 63 -0.69 -13.04 9.28
C PRO A 63 0.69 -12.38 9.23
N ALA A 64 1.35 -12.35 8.08
CA ALA A 64 2.66 -11.72 7.92
C ALA A 64 2.58 -10.19 8.06
N ILE A 65 1.59 -9.55 7.43
CA ILE A 65 1.34 -8.11 7.63
C ILE A 65 1.01 -7.82 9.10
N SER A 66 0.17 -8.62 9.74
CA SER A 66 -0.17 -8.42 11.16
C SER A 66 1.04 -8.50 12.09
N ARG A 67 1.97 -9.43 11.84
CA ARG A 67 3.22 -9.52 12.60
C ARG A 67 4.13 -8.33 12.35
N THR A 68 4.24 -7.90 11.10
CA THR A 68 5.07 -6.75 10.69
C THR A 68 4.58 -5.46 11.34
N VAL A 69 3.27 -5.19 11.27
CA VAL A 69 2.66 -4.01 11.91
C VAL A 69 2.82 -4.07 13.43
N ALA A 70 2.67 -5.24 14.06
CA ALA A 70 2.89 -5.38 15.50
C ALA A 70 4.35 -5.10 15.90
N SER A 71 5.32 -5.50 15.07
CA SER A 71 6.74 -5.19 15.29
C SER A 71 7.02 -3.70 15.17
N LEU A 72 6.48 -3.04 14.13
CA LEU A 72 6.58 -1.59 13.97
C LEU A 72 5.95 -0.82 15.14
N GLU A 73 4.83 -1.30 15.68
CA GLU A 73 4.18 -0.70 16.84
C GLU A 73 5.05 -0.86 18.10
N ALA A 74 5.60 -2.05 18.34
CA ALA A 74 6.54 -2.28 19.44
C ALA A 74 7.79 -1.40 19.35
N LYS A 75 8.24 -1.09 18.13
CA LYS A 75 9.35 -0.16 17.85
C LYS A 75 8.95 1.32 17.91
N GLY A 76 7.66 1.62 18.10
CA GLY A 76 7.13 2.98 18.20
C GLY A 76 7.06 3.75 16.88
N TYR A 77 7.10 3.05 15.74
CA TYR A 77 6.99 3.67 14.41
C TYR A 77 5.53 3.82 13.96
N VAL A 78 4.63 2.97 14.44
CA VAL A 78 3.20 3.07 14.13
C VAL A 78 2.36 2.92 15.38
N VAL A 79 1.11 3.37 15.31
CA VAL A 79 0.07 3.08 16.30
C VAL A 79 -1.12 2.42 15.63
N ARG A 80 -1.78 1.51 16.35
CA ARG A 80 -3.03 0.88 15.90
C ARG A 80 -4.23 1.41 16.66
N GLU A 81 -5.20 1.93 15.92
CA GLU A 81 -6.45 2.44 16.46
C GLU A 81 -7.63 1.62 15.92
N GLN A 82 -8.71 1.51 16.69
CA GLN A 82 -9.97 0.97 16.16
C GLN A 82 -10.58 1.98 15.20
N ALA A 83 -11.00 1.53 14.01
CA ALA A 83 -11.72 2.41 13.10
C ALA A 83 -13.06 2.82 13.72
N LEU A 84 -13.35 4.13 13.74
CA LEU A 84 -14.62 4.66 14.22
C LEU A 84 -15.83 4.12 13.45
N SER A 85 -15.63 3.81 12.16
CA SER A 85 -16.67 3.31 11.27
C SER A 85 -16.88 1.79 11.32
N ASP A 86 -15.89 1.03 11.79
CA ASP A 86 -15.94 -0.44 11.84
C ASP A 86 -14.95 -0.98 12.88
N LYS A 87 -15.48 -1.36 14.06
CA LYS A 87 -14.71 -1.89 15.19
C LYS A 87 -13.93 -3.17 14.88
N ARG A 88 -14.24 -3.87 13.78
CA ARG A 88 -13.50 -5.05 13.34
C ARG A 88 -12.25 -4.70 12.55
N SER A 89 -12.12 -3.46 12.10
CA SER A 89 -10.96 -2.98 11.34
C SER A 89 -10.05 -2.10 12.18
N ARG A 90 -8.74 -2.28 11.99
CA ARG A 90 -7.70 -1.49 12.64
C ARG A 90 -7.09 -0.52 11.65
N ILE A 91 -6.99 0.74 12.07
CA ILE A 91 -6.30 1.80 11.36
C ILE A 91 -4.85 1.81 11.86
N VAL A 92 -3.90 1.86 10.94
CA VAL A 92 -2.48 1.98 11.21
C VAL A 92 -2.06 3.41 10.87
N ARG A 93 -1.49 4.12 11.85
CA ARG A 93 -1.00 5.49 11.70
C ARG A 93 0.50 5.58 11.94
N LEU A 94 1.15 6.49 11.24
CA LEU A 94 2.55 6.85 11.43
C LEU A 94 2.70 7.70 12.69
N THR A 95 3.68 7.36 13.54
CA THR A 95 4.08 8.23 14.65
C THR A 95 5.03 9.33 14.18
N GLU A 96 5.27 10.33 15.02
CA GLU A 96 6.31 11.34 14.76
C GLU A 96 7.70 10.71 14.61
N LYS A 97 7.98 9.61 15.33
CA LYS A 97 9.22 8.84 15.16
C LYS A 97 9.36 8.29 13.74
N ALA A 98 8.29 7.76 13.14
CA ALA A 98 8.33 7.28 11.76
C ALA A 98 8.43 8.41 10.75
N LYS A 99 7.77 9.54 10.97
CA LYS A 99 7.88 10.70 10.08
C LYS A 99 9.30 11.27 10.08
N ALA A 100 9.97 11.29 11.23
CA ALA A 100 11.34 11.80 11.35
C ALA A 100 12.38 11.00 10.53
N ILE A 101 12.14 9.71 10.27
CA ILE A 101 13.04 8.86 9.48
C ILE A 101 12.62 8.71 8.01
N GLN A 102 11.48 9.30 7.60
CA GLN A 102 10.89 9.08 6.28
C GLN A 102 11.89 9.35 5.14
N ALA A 103 12.51 10.53 5.13
CA ALA A 103 13.46 10.92 4.10
C ALA A 103 14.67 9.97 4.00
N VAL A 104 15.14 9.44 5.14
CA VAL A 104 16.26 8.49 5.18
C VAL A 104 15.84 7.15 4.58
N VAL A 105 14.65 6.66 4.94
CA VAL A 105 14.11 5.41 4.37
C VAL A 105 13.91 5.57 2.86
N GLU A 106 13.27 6.65 2.41
CA GLU A 106 13.05 6.95 1.00
C GLU A 106 14.36 7.03 0.20
N GLN A 107 15.41 7.63 0.79
CA GLN A 107 16.72 7.71 0.16
C GLN A 107 17.33 6.32 -0.07
N HIS A 108 17.25 5.41 0.90
CA HIS A 108 17.76 4.04 0.72
C HIS A 108 17.04 3.27 -0.39
N TYR A 109 15.72 3.47 -0.55
CA TYR A 109 14.98 2.90 -1.68
C TYR A 109 15.39 3.55 -3.00
N SER A 110 15.56 4.88 -3.03
CA SER A 110 16.01 5.62 -4.21
C SER A 110 17.39 5.15 -4.68
N ASP A 111 18.33 4.96 -3.76
CA ASP A 111 19.68 4.46 -4.03
C ASP A 111 19.64 3.05 -4.61
N LEU A 112 18.82 2.18 -4.03
CA LEU A 112 18.64 0.81 -4.52
C LEU A 112 18.05 0.77 -5.93
N VAL A 113 17.00 1.56 -6.20
CA VAL A 113 16.39 1.67 -7.53
C VAL A 113 17.39 2.21 -8.55
N SER A 114 18.14 3.25 -8.17
CA SER A 114 19.18 3.85 -9.04
C SER A 114 20.31 2.87 -9.34
N ALA A 115 20.71 2.04 -8.37
CA ALA A 115 21.70 0.99 -8.58
C ALA A 115 21.17 -0.12 -9.51
N ALA A 116 19.91 -0.51 -9.35
CA ALA A 116 19.27 -1.54 -10.19
C ALA A 116 19.08 -1.10 -11.64
N ALA A 117 18.83 0.19 -11.87
CA ALA A 117 18.65 0.78 -13.21
C ALA A 117 19.95 1.29 -13.86
N ARG A 118 21.10 1.14 -13.19
CA ARG A 118 22.38 1.66 -13.66
C ARG A 118 22.71 1.12 -15.05
N ASP A 119 23.16 2.01 -15.93
CA ASP A 119 23.56 1.72 -17.31
C ASP A 119 22.43 1.20 -18.21
N ILE A 120 21.16 1.36 -17.80
CA ILE A 120 19.98 1.00 -18.59
C ILE A 120 19.27 2.28 -19.08
N PRO A 121 19.14 2.47 -20.40
CA PRO A 121 18.35 3.55 -20.98
C PRO A 121 16.86 3.49 -20.57
N ALA A 122 16.23 4.66 -20.40
CA ALA A 122 14.85 4.75 -19.90
C ALA A 122 13.81 4.10 -20.83
N ASP A 123 14.00 4.16 -22.14
CA ASP A 123 13.18 3.47 -23.13
C ASP A 123 13.25 1.94 -22.95
N ARG A 124 14.44 1.39 -22.68
CA ARG A 124 14.61 -0.04 -22.39
C ARG A 124 13.93 -0.46 -21.09
N ILE A 125 13.95 0.38 -20.06
CA ILE A 125 13.18 0.15 -18.83
C ILE A 125 11.67 0.08 -19.17
N HIS A 126 11.15 1.02 -19.96
CA HIS A 126 9.73 1.02 -20.34
C HIS A 126 9.34 -0.22 -21.13
N GLU A 127 10.16 -0.64 -22.11
CA GLU A 127 9.96 -1.88 -22.87
C GLU A 127 9.97 -3.11 -21.96
N PHE A 128 10.95 -3.20 -21.06
CA PHE A 128 11.05 -4.28 -20.08
C PHE A 128 9.80 -4.35 -19.19
N MET A 129 9.35 -3.22 -18.66
CA MET A 129 8.16 -3.15 -17.81
C MET A 129 6.89 -3.58 -18.55
N ALA A 130 6.72 -3.18 -19.81
CA ALA A 130 5.58 -3.60 -20.61
C ALA A 130 5.53 -5.14 -20.78
N MET A 131 6.68 -5.75 -21.09
CA MET A 131 6.80 -7.20 -21.22
C MET A 131 6.59 -7.92 -19.88
N PHE A 132 7.21 -7.43 -18.80
CA PHE A 132 7.12 -8.03 -17.47
C PHE A 132 5.69 -7.95 -16.92
N SER A 133 4.98 -6.84 -17.13
CA SER A 133 3.57 -6.72 -16.79
C SER A 133 2.69 -7.69 -17.59
N GLN A 134 2.99 -7.96 -18.86
CA GLN A 134 2.28 -8.99 -19.63
C GLN A 134 2.53 -10.39 -19.06
N VAL A 135 3.76 -10.70 -18.67
CA VAL A 135 4.11 -11.96 -18.00
C VAL A 135 3.31 -12.12 -16.71
N ALA A 136 3.29 -11.10 -15.86
CA ALA A 136 2.56 -11.14 -14.61
C ALA A 136 1.04 -11.32 -14.81
N ARG A 137 0.44 -10.66 -15.83
CA ARG A 137 -0.97 -10.89 -16.22
C ARG A 137 -1.23 -12.33 -16.65
N ASN A 138 -0.34 -12.92 -17.45
CA ASN A 138 -0.47 -14.30 -17.91
C ASN A 138 -0.44 -15.28 -16.72
N VAL A 139 0.48 -15.08 -15.78
CA VAL A 139 0.58 -15.91 -14.56
C VAL A 139 -0.64 -15.74 -13.67
N ALA A 140 -1.12 -14.51 -13.48
CA ALA A 140 -2.32 -14.23 -12.68
C ALA A 140 -3.55 -14.93 -13.26
N ARG A 141 -3.77 -14.83 -14.59
CA ARG A 141 -4.87 -15.54 -15.27
C ARG A 141 -4.76 -17.05 -15.13
N TYR A 142 -3.58 -17.61 -15.37
CA TYR A 142 -3.36 -19.05 -15.20
C TYR A 142 -3.65 -19.53 -13.78
N ARG A 143 -3.28 -18.75 -12.76
CA ARG A 143 -3.63 -19.03 -11.37
C ARG A 143 -5.15 -19.06 -11.14
N GLU A 144 -5.89 -18.13 -11.72
CA GLU A 144 -7.36 -18.11 -11.62
C GLU A 144 -7.99 -19.33 -12.29
N ASP A 145 -7.49 -19.71 -13.47
CA ASP A 145 -7.95 -20.88 -14.21
C ASP A 145 -7.70 -22.18 -13.41
N VAL A 146 -6.55 -22.29 -12.75
CA VAL A 146 -6.20 -23.45 -11.91
C VAL A 146 -6.98 -23.49 -10.60
N LEU A 147 -7.19 -22.35 -9.94
CA LEU A 147 -7.82 -22.29 -8.62
C LEU A 147 -9.35 -22.12 -8.66
N GLY A 148 -9.93 -21.79 -9.82
CA GLY A 148 -11.37 -21.55 -9.96
C GLY A 148 -11.88 -20.32 -9.21
N VAL A 149 -10.98 -19.44 -8.76
CA VAL A 149 -11.30 -18.23 -7.99
C VAL A 149 -10.74 -17.01 -8.71
N ARG A 150 -11.60 -16.07 -9.09
CA ARG A 150 -11.16 -14.76 -9.60
C ARG A 150 -10.58 -13.94 -8.47
N CYS A 151 -9.31 -13.56 -8.59
CA CYS A 151 -8.68 -12.67 -7.64
C CYS A 151 -9.12 -11.24 -7.95
N SER A 152 -9.68 -10.54 -6.98
CA SER A 152 -10.08 -9.15 -7.19
C SER A 152 -8.84 -8.26 -7.21
N ARG A 153 -8.45 -7.83 -8.43
CA ARG A 153 -7.53 -6.72 -8.76
C ARG A 153 -6.03 -7.09 -8.73
N THR A 154 -5.43 -7.15 -9.92
CA THR A 154 -3.97 -7.26 -10.11
C THR A 154 -3.35 -5.87 -9.97
N ILE A 155 -2.29 -5.72 -9.17
CA ILE A 155 -1.56 -4.46 -8.90
C ILE A 155 -0.69 -4.03 -10.11
N LEU A 156 -0.98 -4.54 -11.31
CA LEU A 156 -0.13 -4.33 -12.49
C LEU A 156 -0.42 -3.01 -13.23
N ASP A 157 -1.39 -2.23 -12.77
CA ASP A 157 -1.55 -0.84 -13.17
C ASP A 157 -0.84 0.05 -12.15
N ASN A 158 0.25 0.66 -12.60
CA ASN A 158 1.05 1.71 -11.96
C ASN A 158 2.20 1.20 -11.10
N GLY A 159 3.38 1.10 -11.73
CA GLY A 159 4.69 1.13 -11.08
C GLY A 159 5.00 2.48 -10.41
N ASP A 160 3.98 3.12 -9.82
CA ASP A 160 4.08 4.35 -9.08
C ASP A 160 3.33 4.15 -7.75
N ILE A 161 4.08 3.78 -6.71
CA ILE A 161 3.57 3.63 -5.34
C ILE A 161 2.90 4.94 -4.85
N ARG A 162 3.14 6.07 -5.54
CA ARG A 162 2.54 7.38 -5.29
C ARG A 162 1.08 7.52 -5.71
N SER A 163 0.52 6.62 -6.55
CA SER A 163 -0.82 6.83 -7.12
C SER A 163 -1.95 6.02 -6.48
N THR A 164 -1.73 5.30 -5.38
CA THR A 164 -2.81 4.65 -4.65
C THR A 164 -3.45 5.64 -3.68
N THR A 165 -4.24 6.58 -4.20
CA THR A 165 -5.14 7.38 -3.36
C THR A 165 -6.06 6.45 -2.58
N PRO A 166 -6.17 6.59 -1.24
CA PRO A 166 -7.18 5.88 -0.47
C PRO A 166 -8.56 6.28 -0.98
N ARG A 167 -9.50 5.33 -0.95
CA ARG A 167 -10.90 5.56 -1.34
C ARG A 167 -11.40 6.88 -0.73
N PRO A 168 -12.09 7.75 -1.50
CA PRO A 168 -12.79 8.87 -0.87
C PRO A 168 -13.78 8.28 0.14
N GLU A 169 -13.76 8.83 1.35
CA GLU A 169 -14.73 8.51 2.38
C GLU A 169 -16.12 8.56 1.75
N ARG A 170 -16.88 7.46 1.86
CA ARG A 170 -18.28 7.45 1.45
C ARG A 170 -19.00 8.48 2.31
N SER A 171 -19.17 9.69 1.77
CA SER A 171 -20.02 10.75 2.29
C SER A 171 -21.35 10.10 2.69
N GLN A 172 -21.57 9.99 4.00
CA GLN A 172 -22.86 9.66 4.55
C GLN A 172 -23.82 10.76 4.11
N ARG A 173 -24.65 10.47 3.10
CA ARG A 173 -25.89 11.22 2.90
C ARG A 173 -26.67 11.07 4.20
N THR A 174 -26.66 12.10 5.02
CA THR A 174 -27.63 12.30 6.09
C THR A 174 -29.02 12.37 5.47
N ARG A 175 -29.67 11.21 5.34
CA ARG A 175 -31.13 11.12 5.42
C ARG A 175 -31.45 10.94 6.89
N ASN A 176 -31.82 12.04 7.54
CA ASN A 176 -32.80 12.06 8.63
C ASN A 176 -33.08 13.52 9.02
N GLY A 177 -34.35 13.85 9.20
CA GLY A 177 -34.75 15.09 9.88
C GLY A 177 -35.84 15.92 9.23
N GLN A 178 -36.83 15.30 8.59
CA GLN A 178 -38.09 15.98 8.28
C GLN A 178 -38.98 15.89 9.53
N LEU A 179 -38.77 16.79 10.50
CA LEU A 179 -39.71 17.03 11.60
C LEU A 179 -39.68 18.53 11.98
N ASP A 180 -40.87 19.11 11.90
CA ASP A 180 -41.38 20.25 12.65
C ASP A 180 -40.64 21.59 12.61
N ASN A 181 -41.06 22.42 11.65
CA ASN A 181 -41.17 23.86 11.92
C ASN A 181 -42.45 24.45 11.29
N LYS A 182 -43.59 24.17 11.91
CA LYS A 182 -44.80 25.00 11.80
C LYS A 182 -45.18 25.46 13.20
N ARG A 183 -44.62 26.58 13.64
CA ARG A 183 -45.21 27.51 14.63
C ARG A 183 -44.28 28.70 14.79
N ASN A 184 -44.48 29.71 13.96
CA ASN A 184 -44.47 31.13 14.32
C ASN A 184 -44.39 31.96 13.04
N ASN A 185 -45.54 32.40 12.54
CA ASN A 185 -45.64 33.81 12.20
C ASN A 185 -47.05 34.29 12.50
N ARG A 186 -47.12 35.19 13.48
CA ARG A 186 -48.29 35.96 13.86
C ARG A 186 -48.66 36.92 12.74
N GLU A 187 -49.96 37.18 12.65
CA GLU A 187 -50.56 38.52 12.52
C GLU A 187 -50.05 39.45 11.42
N GLY A 188 -50.95 39.80 10.49
CA GLY A 188 -50.82 41.07 9.78
C GLY A 188 -51.73 41.26 8.57
N LYS A 189 -52.77 42.10 8.77
CA LYS A 189 -53.56 42.90 7.80
C LYS A 189 -54.72 42.16 7.12
N SER A 190 -55.98 42.45 7.47
CA SER A 190 -56.77 43.71 7.37
C SER A 190 -57.48 43.86 6.02
N ARG A 191 -58.81 43.92 6.15
CA ARG A 191 -59.88 44.34 5.22
C ARG A 191 -60.36 43.31 4.22
#